data_AF-A0A1E5JTA8-F1
#
_entry.id   AF-A0A1E5JTA8-F1
#
_cell.length_a   1.000
_cell.length_b   1.000
_cell.length_c   1.000
_cell.angle_alpha   90.00
_cell.angle_beta   90.00
_cell.angle_gamma   90.00
#
_symmetry.space_group_name_H-M   'P 1'
#
loop_
_entity.id
_entity.type
_entity.pdbx_description
1 polymer ?
#
loop_
_entity_poly.entity_id
_entity_poly.type
_entity_poly.pdbx_seq_one_letter_code
_entity_poly.pdbx_strand_id
1 'polypeptide(L)' 'MTIGLHPRLSGKPDRCLILKQFLDYITQYQDIWIARRIDIAQFWMEKSPPE' A
#
# COMPACT_ATOMS: atom_id res chain seq x y z
N MET A 1 -0.91 1.10 -7.37
CA MET A 1 -1.30 -0.32 -7.18
C MET A 1 -2.08 -0.44 -5.88
N THR A 2 -3.20 -1.18 -5.86
CA THR A 2 -4.00 -1.42 -4.65
C THR A 2 -3.84 -2.87 -4.20
N ILE A 3 -3.61 -3.10 -2.91
CA ILE A 3 -3.47 -4.44 -2.33
C ILE A 3 -4.66 -4.72 -1.42
N GLY A 4 -5.50 -5.68 -1.81
CA GLY A 4 -6.63 -6.14 -1.00
C GLY A 4 -6.20 -7.20 0.01
N LEU A 5 -6.44 -6.95 1.29
CA LEU A 5 -6.16 -7.90 2.36
C LEU A 5 -7.46 -8.27 3.07
N HIS A 6 -7.65 -9.56 3.33
CA HIS A 6 -8.77 -10.05 4.11
C HIS A 6 -8.21 -10.91 5.25
N PRO A 7 -8.50 -10.60 6.54
CA PRO A 7 -7.88 -11.27 7.69
C PRO A 7 -7.91 -12.80 7.61
N ARG A 8 -9.06 -13.39 7.23
CA ARG A 8 -9.24 -14.84 7.04
C ARG A 8 -8.25 -15.49 6.04
N LEU A 9 -7.77 -14.75 5.05
CA LEU A 9 -6.88 -15.26 4.01
C LEU A 9 -5.44 -14.79 4.24
N SER A 10 -5.23 -13.48 4.33
CA SER A 10 -3.88 -12.89 4.45
C SER A 10 -3.27 -13.06 5.84
N GLY A 11 -4.08 -13.29 6.88
CA GLY A 11 -3.61 -13.52 8.24
C GLY A 11 -3.13 -14.94 8.52
N LYS A 12 -3.26 -15.88 7.56
CA LYS A 12 -2.69 -17.22 7.72
C LYS A 12 -1.16 -17.15 7.77
N PRO A 13 -0.47 -17.97 8.58
CA PRO A 13 0.98 -17.84 8.79
C PRO A 13 1.82 -17.84 7.50
N ASP A 14 1.50 -18.73 6.55
CA ASP A 14 2.13 -18.81 5.23
C ASP A 14 1.91 -17.54 4.39
N ARG A 15 0.70 -16.97 4.45
CA ARG A 15 0.31 -15.78 3.67
C ARG A 15 0.84 -14.48 4.26
N CYS A 16 0.87 -14.38 5.59
CA CYS A 16 1.42 -13.22 6.28
C CYS A 16 2.93 -13.10 6.03
N LEU A 17 3.65 -14.23 5.97
CA LEU A 17 5.07 -14.24 5.62
C LEU A 17 5.32 -13.68 4.21
N ILE A 18 4.50 -14.04 3.23
CA ILE A 18 4.62 -13.51 1.86
C ILE A 18 4.36 -12.01 1.83
N LEU A 19 3.37 -11.52 2.58
CA LEU A 19 3.11 -10.08 2.70
C LEU A 19 4.33 -9.35 3.30
N LYS A 20 4.96 -9.92 4.32
CA LYS A 20 6.20 -9.38 4.89
C LYS A 20 7.33 -9.31 3.87
N GLN A 21 7.59 -10.41 3.15
CA GLN A 21 8.63 -10.46 2.12
C GLN A 21 8.39 -9.43 1.00
N PHE A 22 7.13 -9.24 0.61
CA PHE A 22 6.76 -8.20 -0.36
C PHE A 22 7.06 -6.79 0.17
N LEU A 23 6.72 -6.50 1.43
CA LEU A 23 7.06 -5.23 2.06
C LEU A 23 8.58 -5.02 2.16
N ASP A 24 9.31 -6.05 2.58
CA ASP A 24 10.78 -6.04 2.67
C ASP A 24 11.42 -5.80 1.29
N TYR A 25 10.81 -6.27 0.19
CA TYR A 25 11.26 -6.04 -1.18
C TYR A 25 10.99 -4.60 -1.65
N ILE A 26 9.75 -4.12 -1.53
CA ILE A 26 9.41 -2.78 -2.06
C ILE A 26 10.09 -1.65 -1.28
N THR A 27 10.39 -1.86 0.00
CA THR A 27 11.07 -0.86 0.83
C THR A 27 12.54 -0.65 0.47
N GLN A 28 13.11 -1.48 -0.41
CA GLN A 28 14.47 -1.30 -0.96
C GLN A 28 14.55 -0.19 -2.01
N TYR A 29 13.42 0.25 -2.56
CA TYR A 29 13.34 1.27 -3.61
C TYR A 29 12.91 2.62 -3.02
N GLN A 30 13.60 3.70 -3.43
CA GLN A 30 13.39 5.05 -2.86
C GLN A 30 12.18 5.79 -3.45
N ASP A 31 11.70 5.37 -4.60
CA ASP A 31 10.64 6.00 -5.40
C ASP A 31 9.25 5.36 -5.19
N ILE A 32 9.11 4.51 -4.17
CA ILE A 32 7.84 3.86 -3.83
C ILE A 32 7.12 4.61 -2.70
N TRP A 33 5.90 5.04 -2.98
CA TRP A 33 5.01 5.63 -1.99
C TRP A 33 4.00 4.60 -1.44
N ILE A 34 4.18 4.18 -0.18
CA ILE A 34 3.19 3.39 0.55
C ILE A 34 2.19 4.36 1.22
N ALA A 35 1.01 4.48 0.62
CA ALA A 35 0.03 5.50 0.99
C ALA A 35 -1.26 4.89 1.58
N ARG A 36 -1.89 5.61 2.52
CA ARG A 36 -3.30 5.37 2.83
C ARG A 36 -4.15 6.02 1.74
N ARG A 37 -5.39 5.56 1.58
CA ARG A 37 -6.31 6.13 0.57
C ARG A 37 -6.56 7.62 0.76
N ILE A 38 -6.59 8.10 2.01
CA ILE A 38 -6.77 9.52 2.33
C ILE A 38 -5.57 10.36 1.87
N ASP A 39 -4.35 9.84 1.98
CA ASP A 39 -3.14 10.55 1.57
C ASP A 39 -3.13 10.73 0.05
N ILE A 40 -3.59 9.72 -0.70
CA ILE A 40 -3.79 9.81 -2.16
C ILE A 40 -4.83 10.87 -2.52
N ALA A 41 -5.96 10.89 -1.81
CA ALA A 41 -7.01 11.89 -2.06
C ALA A 41 -6.50 13.31 -1.79
N GLN A 42 -5.80 13.52 -0.68
CA GLN A 42 -5.20 14.82 -0.32
C GLN A 42 -4.16 15.26 -1.35
N PHE A 43 -3.26 14.36 -1.76
CA PHE A 43 -2.29 14.65 -2.82
C PHE A 43 -2.94 15.18 -4.09
N TRP A 44 -4.05 14.58 -4.54
CA TRP A 44 -4.76 15.04 -5.73
C TRP A 44 -5.51 16.35 -5.51
N MET A 45 -6.16 16.55 -4.36
CA MET A 45 -6.82 17.82 -4.05
C MET A 45 -5.84 18.99 -4.04
N GLU A 46 -4.61 18.77 -3.57
CA GLU A 46 -3.55 19.80 -3.53
C GLU A 46 -2.90 20.02 -4.90
N LYS A 47 -2.63 18.95 -5.66
CA LYS A 47 -1.92 19.02 -6.95
C LYS A 47 -2.82 19.33 -8.13
N SER A 48 -4.10 18.98 -8.06
CA SER A 48 -5.08 19.15 -9.13
C SER A 48 -6.45 19.44 -8.51
N PRO A 49 -6.63 20.66 -7.97
CA PRO A 49 -7.90 21.04 -7.38
C PRO A 49 -9.03 20.94 -8.42
N PRO A 50 -10.19 20.39 -8.06
CA PRO A 50 -11.35 20.39 -8.94
C PRO A 50 -11.83 21.83 -9.19
N GLU A 51 -12.31 22.11 -10.40
CA GLU A 51 -13.01 23.36 -10.74
C GLU A 51 -14.35 23.48 -10.00
#